data_AF-A0A3M0Y3I1-F1
#
_entry.id   AF-A0A3M0Y3I1-F1
#
_cell.length_a   1.000
_cell.length_b   1.000
_cell.length_c   1.000
_cell.angle_alpha   90.00
_cell.angle_beta   90.00
_cell.angle_gamma   90.00
#
_symmetry.space_group_name_H-M   'P 1'
#
loop_
_entity.id
_entity.type
_entity.pdbx_description
1 polymer ?
#
loop_
_entity_poly.entity_id
_entity_poly.type
_entity_poly.pdbx_seq_one_letter_code
_entity_poly.pdbx_strand_id
1 'polypeptide(L)'
;MPFIEIEFQTDDPRMRELCQLYWEVDGYGKFVHRVADFAEKFGLKAREVAKEVRQHCRAFRADLLCESCGAHVKYLDNRSDVSLGWRSRDWYRYCDTCEDAIQSQEEERRRQQDEILNQQKLEKMQEAFEGGVYESLSLLEFNFLVALATSPNTDVARKKNSAYPRKTLNQSSKS
;
A
#
# COMPACT_ATOMS: atom_id res chain seq x y z
N MET A 1 -26.38 13.63 -4.36
CA MET A 1 -26.10 13.20 -5.74
C MET A 1 -24.60 13.25 -5.93
N PRO A 2 -23.96 12.23 -6.52
CA PRO A 2 -22.52 12.25 -6.76
C PRO A 2 -22.24 13.23 -7.91
N PHE A 3 -21.75 14.43 -7.59
CA PHE A 3 -21.32 15.40 -8.59
C PHE A 3 -19.86 15.14 -8.94
N ILE A 4 -19.62 14.58 -10.14
CA ILE A 4 -18.28 14.52 -10.71
C ILE A 4 -18.02 15.86 -11.39
N GLU A 5 -16.99 16.56 -10.94
CA GLU A 5 -16.48 17.77 -11.57
C GLU A 5 -15.22 17.46 -12.37
N ILE A 6 -14.99 18.24 -13.43
CA ILE A 6 -13.91 18.01 -14.40
C ILE A 6 -13.06 19.27 -14.50
N GLU A 7 -11.77 19.13 -14.19
CA GLU A 7 -10.72 20.10 -14.49
C GLU A 7 -10.12 19.77 -15.85
N PHE A 8 -10.34 20.63 -16.84
CA PHE A 8 -9.75 20.47 -18.16
C PHE A 8 -8.31 20.97 -18.19
N GLN A 9 -7.43 20.17 -18.80
CA GLN A 9 -6.02 20.50 -19.05
C GLN A 9 -5.75 20.85 -20.52
N THR A 10 -6.81 20.99 -21.31
CA THR A 10 -6.77 21.26 -22.75
C THR A 10 -7.79 22.32 -23.13
N ASP A 11 -7.47 23.09 -24.17
CA ASP A 11 -8.38 24.04 -24.82
C ASP A 11 -9.06 23.47 -26.07
N ASP A 12 -8.67 22.27 -26.52
CA ASP A 12 -9.31 21.62 -27.67
C ASP A 12 -10.77 21.26 -27.33
N PRO A 13 -11.77 21.88 -28.01
CA PRO A 13 -13.18 21.59 -27.78
C PRO A 13 -13.53 20.12 -27.96
N ARG A 14 -12.85 19.43 -28.88
CA ARG A 14 -13.09 18.02 -29.17
C ARG A 14 -12.68 17.15 -27.98
N MET A 15 -11.52 17.43 -27.37
CA MET A 15 -11.06 16.69 -26.21
C MET A 15 -11.87 17.01 -24.95
N ARG A 16 -12.37 18.26 -24.83
CA ARG A 16 -13.32 18.62 -23.76
C ARG A 16 -14.61 17.81 -23.85
N GLU A 17 -15.18 17.69 -25.05
CA GLU A 17 -16.38 16.87 -25.29
C GLU A 17 -16.14 15.40 -24.94
N LEU A 18 -14.98 14.84 -25.33
CA LEU A 18 -14.60 13.46 -24.97
C LEU A 18 -14.57 13.27 -23.46
N CYS A 19 -13.97 14.20 -22.72
CA CYS A 19 -13.85 14.13 -21.27
C CYS A 19 -15.21 14.26 -20.58
N GLN A 20 -16.09 15.14 -21.07
CA GLN A 20 -17.46 15.29 -20.57
C GLN A 20 -18.25 13.99 -20.74
N LEU A 21 -18.32 13.44 -21.95
CA LEU A 21 -19.00 12.17 -22.22
C LEU A 21 -18.40 11.01 -21.41
N TYR A 22 -17.10 11.07 -21.14
CA TYR A 22 -16.44 10.06 -20.34
C TYR A 22 -16.86 10.10 -18.86
N TRP A 23 -17.02 11.29 -18.27
CA TRP A 23 -17.34 11.43 -16.85
C TRP A 23 -18.82 11.67 -16.56
N GLU A 24 -19.66 11.77 -17.58
CA GLU A 24 -21.09 11.97 -17.42
C GLU A 24 -21.77 10.80 -16.70
N VAL A 25 -22.36 11.12 -15.56
CA VAL A 25 -23.10 10.20 -14.70
C VAL A 25 -24.53 10.70 -14.50
N ASP A 26 -25.46 9.76 -14.37
CA ASP A 26 -26.85 10.07 -14.03
C ASP A 26 -26.99 10.47 -12.55
N GLY A 27 -28.19 10.85 -12.13
CA GLY A 27 -28.48 11.22 -10.74
C GLY A 27 -28.25 10.10 -9.72
N TYR A 28 -28.05 8.86 -10.17
CA TYR A 28 -27.77 7.68 -9.36
C TYR A 28 -26.28 7.28 -9.40
N GLY A 29 -25.43 8.05 -10.10
CA GLY A 29 -23.99 7.79 -10.20
C GLY A 29 -23.62 6.73 -11.23
N LYS A 30 -24.52 6.37 -12.15
CA LYS A 30 -24.26 5.44 -13.25
C LYS A 30 -23.85 6.20 -14.49
N PHE A 31 -22.81 5.73 -15.18
CA PHE A 31 -22.37 6.35 -16.43
C PHE A 31 -23.45 6.31 -17.50
N VAL A 32 -23.75 7.48 -18.07
CA VAL A 32 -24.80 7.65 -19.09
C VAL A 32 -24.39 6.97 -20.39
N HIS A 33 -23.14 7.13 -20.79
CA HIS A 33 -22.62 6.64 -22.07
C HIS A 33 -21.68 5.45 -21.89
N ARG A 34 -21.83 4.42 -22.73
CA ARG A 34 -20.80 3.35 -22.82
C ARG A 34 -19.63 3.86 -23.63
N VAL A 35 -18.41 3.53 -23.19
CA VAL A 35 -17.17 3.98 -23.84
C VAL A 35 -17.11 3.57 -25.31
N ALA A 36 -17.59 2.36 -25.65
CA ALA A 36 -17.61 1.87 -27.02
C ALA A 36 -18.47 2.74 -27.95
N ASP A 37 -19.58 3.28 -27.46
CA ASP A 37 -20.58 3.98 -28.28
C ASP A 37 -20.06 5.33 -28.79
N PHE A 38 -19.21 6.01 -28.01
CA PHE A 38 -18.64 7.31 -28.41
C PHE A 38 -17.18 7.21 -28.88
N ALA A 39 -16.45 6.13 -28.59
CA ALA A 39 -15.05 5.99 -29.01
C ALA A 39 -14.86 6.16 -30.53
N GLU A 40 -15.78 5.60 -31.32
CA GLU A 40 -15.75 5.68 -32.78
C GLU A 40 -15.89 7.13 -33.29
N LYS A 41 -16.72 7.95 -32.64
CA LYS A 41 -16.90 9.39 -32.96
C LYS A 41 -15.58 10.17 -32.83
N PHE A 42 -14.71 9.74 -31.93
CA PHE A 42 -13.40 10.37 -31.71
C PHE A 42 -12.27 9.70 -32.51
N GLY A 43 -12.56 8.65 -33.27
CA GLY A 43 -11.53 7.88 -34.00
C GLY A 43 -10.60 7.09 -33.09
N LEU A 44 -11.06 6.77 -31.87
CA LEU A 44 -10.28 6.06 -30.85
C LEU A 44 -10.80 4.64 -30.66
N LYS A 45 -9.94 3.72 -30.22
CA LYS A 45 -10.41 2.44 -29.70
C LYS A 45 -10.91 2.63 -28.27
N ALA A 46 -11.93 1.86 -27.85
CA ALA A 46 -12.50 1.97 -26.50
C ALA A 46 -11.45 1.86 -25.37
N ARG A 47 -10.41 1.04 -25.57
CA ARG A 47 -9.28 0.88 -24.63
C ARG A 47 -8.36 2.11 -24.53
N GLU A 48 -8.33 2.95 -25.56
CA GLU A 48 -7.49 4.15 -25.65
C GLU A 48 -8.17 5.37 -25.03
N VAL A 49 -9.51 5.39 -25.00
CA VAL A 49 -10.31 6.50 -24.46
C VAL A 49 -9.88 6.88 -23.04
N ALA A 50 -9.75 5.91 -22.13
CA ALA A 50 -9.37 6.20 -20.75
C ALA A 50 -7.97 6.85 -20.66
N LYS A 51 -7.05 6.46 -21.53
CA LYS A 51 -5.71 7.02 -21.61
C LYS A 51 -5.73 8.46 -22.14
N GLU A 52 -6.53 8.73 -23.16
CA GLU A 52 -6.67 10.09 -23.71
C GLU A 52 -7.35 11.03 -22.73
N VAL A 53 -8.42 10.57 -22.07
CA VAL A 53 -9.14 11.37 -21.07
C VAL A 53 -8.22 11.80 -19.92
N ARG A 54 -7.34 10.91 -19.42
CA ARG A 54 -6.37 11.24 -18.36
C ARG A 54 -5.30 12.27 -18.77
N GLN A 55 -5.02 12.39 -20.06
CA GLN A 55 -4.06 13.39 -20.57
C GLN A 55 -4.70 14.78 -20.71
N HIS A 56 -6.02 14.84 -20.82
CA HIS A 56 -6.75 16.04 -21.17
C HIS A 56 -7.65 16.58 -20.05
N CYS A 57 -7.93 15.78 -19.03
CA CYS A 57 -8.68 16.23 -17.87
C CYS A 57 -8.31 15.46 -16.61
N ARG A 58 -8.69 16.05 -15.47
CA ARG A 58 -8.79 15.38 -14.18
C ARG A 58 -10.23 15.47 -13.71
N ALA A 59 -10.74 14.38 -13.16
CA ALA A 59 -12.07 14.38 -12.56
C ALA A 59 -11.96 14.15 -11.06
N PHE A 60 -12.87 14.74 -10.29
CA PHE A 60 -12.95 14.53 -8.85
C PHE A 60 -14.40 14.61 -8.41
N ARG A 61 -14.66 14.17 -7.18
CA ARG A 61 -15.96 14.28 -6.56
C ARG A 61 -16.03 15.55 -5.73
N ALA A 62 -16.95 16.44 -6.07
CA ALA A 62 -17.14 17.71 -5.35
C ALA A 62 -17.63 17.51 -3.91
N ASP A 63 -18.27 16.36 -3.63
CA ASP A 63 -18.78 16.02 -2.31
C ASP A 63 -17.75 15.36 -1.39
N LEU A 64 -16.55 15.06 -1.88
CA LEU A 64 -15.47 14.43 -1.11
C LEU A 64 -14.34 15.43 -0.84
N LEU A 65 -14.37 16.00 0.36
CA LEU A 65 -13.35 16.90 0.87
C LEU A 65 -12.56 16.24 2.01
N CYS A 66 -11.26 16.48 2.04
CA CYS A 66 -10.35 15.98 3.05
C CYS A 66 -10.71 16.55 4.42
N GLU A 67 -10.84 15.69 5.44
CA GLU A 67 -11.17 16.12 6.82
C GLU A 67 -10.07 17.00 7.43
N SER A 68 -8.83 16.91 6.95
CA SER A 68 -7.67 17.64 7.50
C SER A 68 -7.48 19.01 6.85
N CYS A 69 -7.45 19.08 5.52
CA CYS A 69 -7.10 20.31 4.79
C CYS A 69 -8.25 20.92 3.98
N GLY A 70 -9.40 20.23 3.89
CA GLY A 70 -10.56 20.69 3.10
C GLY A 70 -10.37 20.62 1.57
N ALA A 71 -9.22 20.14 1.08
CA ALA A 71 -9.00 19.94 -0.35
C ALA A 71 -9.78 18.72 -0.87
N HIS A 72 -9.98 18.62 -2.18
CA HIS A 72 -10.54 17.42 -2.80
C HIS A 72 -9.68 16.21 -2.46
N VAL A 73 -10.35 15.15 -2.00
CA VAL A 73 -9.68 13.97 -1.44
C VAL A 73 -8.80 13.29 -2.47
N LYS A 74 -9.37 12.89 -3.62
CA LYS A 74 -8.66 12.17 -4.67
C LYS A 74 -9.23 12.52 -6.04
N TYR A 75 -8.33 12.62 -7.01
CA TYR A 75 -8.72 12.58 -8.41
C TYR A 75 -9.09 11.16 -8.82
N LEU A 76 -10.07 11.04 -9.71
CA LEU A 76 -10.54 9.78 -10.27
C LEU A 76 -9.69 9.45 -11.49
N ASP A 77 -8.94 8.35 -11.43
CA ASP A 77 -8.14 7.88 -12.56
C ASP A 77 -9.00 7.14 -13.59
N ASN A 78 -10.04 6.43 -13.09
CA ASN A 78 -10.85 5.50 -13.86
C ASN A 78 -12.32 5.55 -13.47
N ARG A 79 -13.19 5.16 -14.42
CA ARG A 79 -14.63 4.93 -14.14
C ARG A 79 -14.89 3.89 -13.03
N SER A 80 -13.97 2.96 -12.82
CA SER A 80 -14.06 1.96 -11.74
C SER A 80 -13.99 2.60 -10.35
N ASP A 81 -13.26 3.70 -10.20
CA ASP A 81 -13.01 4.37 -8.92
C ASP A 81 -14.30 5.03 -8.41
N VAL A 82 -15.13 5.51 -9.35
CA VAL A 82 -16.49 5.99 -9.08
C VAL A 82 -17.34 4.89 -8.46
N SER A 83 -17.19 3.62 -8.88
CA SER A 83 -17.99 2.51 -8.39
C SER A 83 -17.50 1.93 -7.05
N LEU A 84 -16.17 1.86 -6.87
CA LEU A 84 -15.54 1.35 -5.66
C LEU A 84 -15.74 2.31 -4.47
N GLY A 85 -15.86 3.60 -4.78
CA GLY A 85 -15.86 4.63 -3.76
C GLY A 85 -17.06 4.71 -2.82
N TRP A 86 -18.08 3.90 -3.07
CA TRP A 86 -19.31 3.87 -2.28
C TRP A 86 -19.22 2.94 -1.08
N ARG A 87 -18.23 2.04 -1.03
CA ARG A 87 -18.26 0.88 -0.12
C ARG A 87 -17.35 0.96 1.10
N SER A 88 -16.38 1.85 1.13
CA SER A 88 -15.53 2.06 2.31
C SER A 88 -15.55 3.54 2.68
N ARG A 89 -15.60 3.85 3.97
CA ARG A 89 -15.50 5.24 4.47
C ARG A 89 -14.06 5.72 4.55
N ASP A 90 -13.12 4.79 4.63
CA ASP A 90 -11.75 5.09 5.01
C ASP A 90 -10.90 5.56 3.83
N TRP A 91 -11.16 5.05 2.61
CA TRP A 91 -10.39 5.39 1.41
C TRP A 91 -10.54 6.85 0.94
N TYR A 92 -11.54 7.59 1.45
CA TYR A 92 -11.77 8.99 1.11
C TYR A 92 -11.59 9.99 2.25
N ARG A 93 -10.97 9.58 3.36
CA ARG A 93 -10.90 10.43 4.56
C ARG A 93 -9.89 11.57 4.44
N TYR A 94 -8.74 11.28 3.84
CA TYR A 94 -7.63 12.21 3.69
C TYR A 94 -7.20 12.27 2.22
N CYS A 95 -6.74 13.44 1.77
CA CYS A 95 -6.09 13.57 0.48
C CYS A 95 -4.69 12.93 0.52
N ASP A 96 -4.12 12.63 -0.65
CA ASP A 96 -2.81 11.96 -0.79
C ASP A 96 -1.74 12.65 0.06
N THR A 97 -1.69 13.98 0.06
CA THR A 97 -0.69 14.74 0.82
C THR A 97 -0.87 14.60 2.34
N CYS A 98 -2.10 14.58 2.83
CA CYS A 98 -2.39 14.37 4.24
C CYS A 98 -2.18 12.91 4.64
N GLU A 99 -2.52 11.96 3.76
CA GLU A 99 -2.28 10.53 3.96
C GLU A 99 -0.78 10.25 4.09
N ASP A 100 0.04 10.79 3.19
CA ASP A 100 1.50 10.69 3.23
C ASP A 100 2.11 11.34 4.49
N ALA A 101 1.58 12.50 4.91
CA ALA A 101 2.01 13.16 6.12
C ALA A 101 1.70 12.32 7.39
N ILE A 102 0.54 11.68 7.43
CA ILE A 102 0.16 10.79 8.54
C ILE A 102 1.05 9.53 8.54
N GLN A 103 1.26 8.93 7.37
CA GLN A 103 2.10 7.73 7.25
C GLN A 103 3.55 8.00 7.64
N SER A 104 4.13 9.10 7.15
CA SER A 104 5.52 9.48 7.49
C SER A 104 5.71 9.75 8.98
N GLN A 105 4.75 10.42 9.65
CA GLN A 105 4.79 10.60 11.10
C GLN A 105 4.71 9.26 11.85
N GLU A 106 3.86 8.34 11.39
CA GLU A 106 3.73 7.03 12.03
C GLU A 106 4.97 6.16 11.83
N GLU A 107 5.60 6.20 10.65
CA GLU A 107 6.87 5.52 10.40
C GLU A 107 7.99 6.06 11.30
N GLU A 108 8.10 7.38 11.42
CA GLU A 108 9.10 8.00 12.28
C GLU A 108 8.88 7.64 13.75
N ARG A 109 7.61 7.65 14.20
CA ARG A 109 7.23 7.22 15.56
C ARG A 109 7.60 5.76 15.81
N ARG A 110 7.40 4.88 14.83
CA ARG A 110 7.80 3.46 14.92
C ARG A 110 9.30 3.30 14.99
N ARG A 111 10.07 4.03 14.18
CA ARG A 111 11.55 4.01 14.24
C ARG A 111 12.07 4.43 15.61
N GLN A 112 11.53 5.52 16.16
CA GLN A 112 11.90 5.98 17.50
C GLN A 112 11.55 4.95 18.58
N GLN A 113 10.39 4.31 18.48
CA GLN A 113 10.01 3.24 19.42
C GLN A 113 10.93 2.01 19.31
N ASP A 114 11.29 1.61 18.09
CA ASP A 114 12.20 0.49 17.85
C ASP A 114 13.61 0.80 18.37
N GLU A 115 14.10 2.03 18.21
CA GLU A 115 15.39 2.49 18.75
C GLU A 115 15.41 2.48 20.28
N ILE A 116 14.38 3.03 20.93
CA ILE A 116 14.24 3.01 22.40
C ILE A 116 14.20 1.56 22.90
N LEU A 117 13.42 0.70 22.25
CA LEU A 117 13.32 -0.70 22.63
C LEU A 117 14.67 -1.42 22.46
N ASN A 118 15.42 -1.10 21.40
CA ASN A 118 16.72 -1.68 21.16
C ASN A 118 17.76 -1.20 22.19
N GLN A 119 17.76 0.09 22.55
CA GLN A 119 18.58 0.62 23.65
C GLN A 119 18.27 -0.08 24.97
N GLN A 120 17.00 -0.21 25.34
CA GLN A 120 16.60 -0.91 26.56
C GLN A 120 17.06 -2.38 26.58
N LYS A 121 17.06 -3.06 25.42
CA LYS A 121 17.59 -4.43 25.31
C LYS A 121 19.10 -4.46 25.51
N LEU A 122 19.83 -3.51 24.92
CA LEU A 122 21.28 -3.41 25.07
C LEU A 122 21.67 -3.11 26.52
N GLU A 123 20.99 -2.17 27.18
CA GLU A 123 21.19 -1.85 28.60
C GLU A 123 20.95 -3.09 29.48
N LYS A 124 19.83 -3.80 29.29
CA LYS A 124 19.56 -5.04 30.03
C LYS A 124 20.60 -6.13 29.77
N MET A 125 21.13 -6.22 28.55
CA MET A 125 22.22 -7.16 28.25
C MET A 125 23.52 -6.77 28.94
N GLN A 126 23.83 -5.47 29.02
CA GLN A 126 24.99 -4.96 29.74
C GLN A 126 24.86 -5.16 31.26
N GLU A 127 23.71 -4.87 31.84
CA GLU A 127 23.43 -5.15 33.25
C GLU A 127 23.54 -6.65 33.57
N ALA A 128 23.05 -7.52 32.69
CA ALA A 128 23.22 -8.97 32.83
C ALA A 128 24.69 -9.40 32.71
N PHE A 129 25.49 -8.68 31.94
CA PHE A 129 26.93 -8.93 31.80
C PHE A 129 27.69 -8.48 33.06
N GLU A 130 27.42 -7.28 33.55
CA GLU A 130 28.07 -6.68 34.74
C GLU A 130 27.61 -7.33 36.06
N GLY A 131 26.39 -7.85 36.12
CA GLY A 131 25.85 -8.59 37.27
C GLY A 131 26.47 -9.97 37.51
N GLY A 132 27.60 -10.31 36.87
CA GLY A 132 28.38 -11.51 37.16
C GLY A 132 27.77 -12.82 36.65
N VAL A 133 26.74 -12.77 35.80
CA VAL A 133 26.09 -13.99 35.26
C VAL A 133 27.12 -14.88 34.52
N TYR A 134 28.13 -14.27 33.89
CA TYR A 134 29.21 -14.97 33.21
C TYR A 134 30.38 -15.40 34.11
N GLU A 135 30.53 -14.84 35.31
CA GLU A 135 31.56 -15.28 36.27
C GLU A 135 31.26 -16.69 36.81
N SER A 136 30.00 -17.11 36.74
CA SER A 136 29.56 -18.47 37.07
C SER A 136 29.69 -19.47 35.91
N LEU A 137 30.03 -19.00 34.70
CA LEU A 137 30.14 -19.86 33.53
C LEU A 137 31.54 -20.43 33.38
N SER A 138 31.61 -21.71 33.03
CA SER A 138 32.88 -22.34 32.68
C SER A 138 33.44 -21.72 31.38
N LEU A 139 34.76 -21.81 31.21
CA LEU A 139 35.46 -21.31 30.02
C LEU A 139 34.87 -21.88 28.71
N LEU A 140 34.34 -23.10 28.75
CA LEU A 140 33.71 -23.77 27.60
C LEU A 140 32.36 -23.13 27.25
N GLU A 141 31.56 -22.78 28.26
CA GLU A 141 30.25 -22.14 28.10
C GLU A 141 30.39 -20.69 27.62
N PHE A 142 31.40 -19.97 28.13
CA PHE A 142 31.74 -18.64 27.66
C PHE A 142 32.13 -18.64 26.17
N ASN A 143 33.05 -19.53 25.78
CA ASN A 143 33.50 -19.66 24.39
C ASN A 143 32.35 -20.05 23.43
N PHE A 144 31.40 -20.87 23.90
CA PHE A 144 30.23 -21.25 23.11
C PHE A 144 29.29 -20.06 22.86
N LEU A 145 29.04 -19.23 23.89
CA LEU A 145 28.21 -18.03 23.76
C LEU A 145 28.85 -16.99 22.83
N VAL A 146 30.16 -16.78 22.93
CA VAL A 146 30.91 -15.89 22.02
C VAL A 146 30.85 -16.40 20.57
N ALA A 147 31.01 -17.71 20.36
CA ALA A 147 30.90 -18.30 19.03
C ALA A 147 29.49 -18.16 18.41
N LEU A 148 28.43 -18.23 19.21
CA LEU A 148 27.06 -17.99 18.74
C LEU A 148 26.81 -16.52 18.40
N ALA A 149 27.36 -15.59 19.18
CA ALA A 149 27.18 -14.15 18.96
C ALA A 149 27.99 -13.61 17.76
N THR A 150 29.11 -14.26 17.43
CA THR A 150 30.01 -13.85 16.35
C THR A 150 29.82 -14.63 15.05
N SER A 151 29.02 -15.70 15.07
CA SER A 151 28.67 -16.46 13.88
C SER A 151 27.66 -15.69 13.02
N PRO A 152 27.86 -15.61 11.69
CA PRO A 152 26.86 -15.05 10.78
C PRO A 152 25.55 -15.86 10.91
N ASN A 153 24.44 -15.13 11.08
CA ASN A 153 23.09 -15.62 11.42
C ASN A 153 22.54 -16.74 10.50
N THR A 154 23.21 -17.03 9.39
CA THR A 154 22.89 -18.09 8.43
C THR A 154 23.23 -19.50 8.91
N ASP A 155 24.17 -19.69 9.84
CA ASP A 155 24.59 -21.04 10.25
C ASP A 155 23.75 -21.65 11.38
N VAL A 156 23.18 -20.80 12.26
CA VAL A 156 22.36 -21.26 13.40
C VAL A 156 20.99 -21.79 12.92
N ALA A 157 20.42 -21.20 11.88
CA ALA A 157 19.15 -21.66 11.30
C ALA A 157 19.28 -23.03 10.60
N ARG A 158 20.46 -23.35 10.05
CA ARG A 158 20.66 -24.56 9.24
C ARG A 158 20.64 -25.85 10.06
N LYS A 159 21.06 -25.81 11.33
CA LYS A 159 21.09 -27.00 12.20
C LYS A 159 19.72 -27.42 12.72
N LYS A 160 18.73 -26.54 12.81
CA LYS A 160 17.37 -26.90 13.28
C LYS A 160 16.54 -27.66 12.23
N ASN A 161 16.82 -27.49 10.94
CA ASN A 161 16.04 -28.13 9.86
C ASN A 161 16.50 -29.55 9.48
N SER A 162 17.54 -30.09 10.12
CA SER A 162 18.06 -31.43 9.81
C SER A 162 17.45 -32.56 10.66
N ALA A 163 16.55 -32.26 11.61
CA ALA A 163 16.13 -33.22 12.65
C ALA A 163 14.67 -33.72 12.56
N TYR A 164 13.99 -33.58 11.41
CA TYR A 164 12.71 -34.25 11.18
C TYR A 164 12.79 -35.24 10.01
N PRO A 165 12.60 -36.55 10.24
CA PRO A 165 12.46 -37.50 9.14
C PRO A 165 11.16 -37.22 8.38
N ARG A 166 11.27 -36.93 7.08
CA ARG A 166 10.13 -36.93 6.15
C ARG A 166 9.50 -38.32 6.16
N LYS A 167 8.28 -38.44 6.70
CA LYS A 167 7.42 -39.60 6.43
C LYS A 167 7.13 -39.64 4.93
N THR A 168 7.52 -40.72 4.28
CA THR A 168 7.12 -41.03 2.91
C THR A 168 5.61 -41.29 2.88
N LEU A 169 4.88 -40.48 2.10
CA LEU A 169 3.47 -40.73 1.82
C LEU A 169 3.34 -41.81 0.74
N ASN A 170 2.38 -42.69 0.98
CA ASN A 170 1.99 -43.87 0.23
C ASN A 170 1.89 -43.70 -1.30
N GLN A 171 2.34 -44.74 -2.00
CA GLN A 171 1.94 -45.05 -3.36
C GLN A 171 0.48 -45.49 -3.39
N SER A 172 -0.35 -44.80 -4.18
CA SER A 172 -1.70 -45.23 -4.54
C SER A 172 -2.08 -44.64 -5.90
N SER A 173 -1.74 -45.34 -6.97
CA SER A 173 -2.40 -45.23 -8.28
C SER A 173 -1.93 -46.42 -9.13
N LYS A 174 -2.75 -47.47 -9.19
CA LYS A 174 -3.68 -47.78 -10.30
C LYS A 174 -3.00 -48.55 -11.44
N SER A 175 -3.26 -49.86 -11.47
CA SER A 175 -3.66 -50.60 -12.67
C SER A 175 -4.94 -51.34 -12.33
#